data_AF-A0A937Z504-F1
#
_entry.id   AF-A0A937Z504-F1
#
_cell.length_a   1.000
_cell.length_b   1.000
_cell.length_c   1.000
_cell.angle_alpha   90.00
_cell.angle_beta   90.00
_cell.angle_gamma   90.00
#
_symmetry.space_group_name_H-M   'P 1'
#
loop_
_entity.id
_entity.type
_entity.pdbx_description
1 polymer ?
#
loop_
_entity_poly.entity_id
_entity_poly.type
_entity_poly.pdbx_seq_one_letter_code
_entity_poly.pdbx_strand_id
1 'polypeptide(L)'
;MTLFGLLAVLSPSPRVQAAAVYQVALPVMALAPTIDGRRTNEEWDGATTLFGMRDLRTGQLCVPQPQVLLGRDAEALYLAASLPKPVGADLKASTAQHDGPLWEDDAVEVFIAPSPGDGRYYQFIVNAAGVTWESAGRDASFDAPWEAKRSVTEGDWTVELRVPFASLGVAPPKEGAVWGVNVGWDRQTPSPAIFTW
;
A
#
# COMPACT_ATOMS: atom_id res chain seq x y z
N MET A 1 47.11 28.71 -44.28
CA MET A 1 45.85 27.94 -44.28
C MET A 1 45.72 27.29 -42.92
N THR A 2 45.01 27.95 -42.01
CA THR A 2 44.87 27.52 -40.60
C THR A 2 43.57 26.74 -40.49
N LEU A 3 43.65 25.44 -40.19
CA LEU A 3 42.49 24.55 -40.08
C LEU A 3 41.93 24.63 -38.65
N PHE A 4 40.73 25.17 -38.48
CA PHE A 4 39.97 25.09 -37.23
C PHE A 4 39.27 23.73 -37.15
N GLY A 5 39.70 22.88 -36.21
CA GLY A 5 39.01 21.64 -35.87
C GLY A 5 37.84 21.92 -34.92
N LEU A 6 36.62 21.64 -35.37
CA LEU A 6 35.40 21.74 -34.58
C LEU A 6 35.33 20.52 -33.63
N LEU A 7 35.53 20.73 -32.32
CA LEU A 7 35.22 19.70 -31.32
C LEU A 7 33.70 19.60 -31.16
N ALA A 8 33.12 18.48 -31.60
CA ALA A 8 31.75 18.13 -31.25
C ALA A 8 31.70 17.71 -29.77
N VAL A 9 31.07 18.52 -28.93
CA VAL A 9 30.76 18.16 -27.55
C VAL A 9 29.58 17.20 -27.58
N LEU A 10 29.84 15.91 -27.42
CA LEU A 10 28.80 14.91 -27.17
C LEU A 10 28.15 15.24 -25.82
N SER A 11 26.92 15.77 -25.86
CA SER A 11 26.12 15.95 -24.65
C SER A 11 25.74 14.56 -24.12
N PRO A 12 26.03 14.22 -22.86
CA PRO A 12 25.59 12.95 -22.30
C PRO A 12 24.06 12.93 -22.27
N SER A 13 23.46 11.88 -22.82
CA SER A 13 22.02 11.63 -22.69
C SER A 13 21.66 11.58 -21.19
N PRO A 14 20.52 12.14 -20.76
CA PRO A 14 20.11 12.07 -19.37
C PRO A 14 19.96 10.59 -19.00
N ARG A 15 20.76 10.15 -18.03
CA ARG A 15 20.55 8.85 -17.40
C ARG A 15 19.21 8.95 -16.67
N VAL A 16 18.28 8.06 -16.99
CA VAL A 16 17.12 7.82 -16.12
C VAL A 16 17.69 7.41 -14.77
N GLN A 17 17.59 8.31 -13.79
CA GLN A 17 17.89 7.98 -12.40
C GLN A 17 16.95 6.84 -12.03
N ALA A 18 17.49 5.66 -11.73
CA ALA A 18 16.68 4.58 -11.18
C ALA A 18 15.96 5.14 -9.94
N ALA A 19 14.63 5.01 -9.91
CA ALA A 19 13.85 5.39 -8.74
C ALA A 19 14.43 4.67 -7.51
N ALA A 20 14.61 5.39 -6.40
CA ALA A 20 15.09 4.78 -5.18
C ALA A 20 14.09 3.70 -4.73
N VAL A 21 14.53 2.45 -4.64
CA VAL A 21 13.71 1.37 -4.08
C VAL A 21 13.86 1.45 -2.57
N TYR A 22 12.79 1.82 -1.88
CA TYR A 22 12.76 1.79 -0.41
C TYR A 22 12.63 0.34 0.05
N GLN A 23 13.54 -0.07 0.93
CA GLN A 23 13.47 -1.37 1.59
C GLN A 23 13.26 -1.15 3.07
N VAL A 24 12.34 -1.93 3.64
CA VAL A 24 12.11 -1.98 5.08
C VAL A 24 12.28 -3.42 5.55
N ALA A 25 12.80 -3.60 6.75
CA ALA A 25 12.78 -4.90 7.40
C ALA A 25 11.36 -5.20 7.88
N LEU A 26 10.93 -6.46 7.80
CA LEU A 26 9.63 -6.90 8.31
C LEU A 26 9.86 -8.10 9.25
N PRO A 27 10.21 -7.86 10.53
CA PRO A 27 10.44 -8.93 11.49
C PRO A 27 9.14 -9.70 11.77
N VAL A 28 9.28 -10.93 12.28
CA VAL A 28 8.13 -11.73 12.72
C VAL A 28 7.60 -11.15 14.02
N MET A 29 6.33 -10.80 14.04
CA MET A 29 5.62 -10.34 15.23
C MET A 29 5.38 -11.52 16.19
N ALA A 30 5.45 -11.25 17.49
CA ALA A 30 5.22 -12.28 18.51
C ALA A 30 3.75 -12.66 18.66
N LEU A 31 2.84 -11.71 18.37
CA LEU A 31 1.40 -11.88 18.44
C LEU A 31 0.79 -11.41 17.12
N ALA A 32 -0.20 -12.14 16.62
CA ALA A 32 -1.01 -11.70 15.50
C ALA A 32 -1.98 -10.59 15.98
N PRO A 33 -2.13 -9.49 15.24
CA PRO A 33 -3.11 -8.46 15.59
C PRO A 33 -4.54 -8.99 15.38
N THR A 34 -5.49 -8.44 16.13
CA THR A 34 -6.91 -8.75 15.90
C THR A 34 -7.42 -7.82 14.82
N ILE A 35 -7.97 -8.37 13.73
CA ILE A 35 -8.52 -7.55 12.66
C ILE A 35 -9.93 -7.10 13.07
N ASP A 36 -10.03 -5.99 13.79
CA ASP A 36 -11.30 -5.41 14.25
C ASP A 36 -11.56 -3.99 13.71
N GLY A 37 -10.58 -3.44 13.00
CA GLY A 37 -10.61 -2.13 12.37
C GLY A 37 -10.18 -1.01 13.30
N ARG A 38 -9.63 -1.31 14.48
CA ARG A 38 -9.16 -0.34 15.47
C ARG A 38 -7.72 -0.64 15.82
N ARG A 39 -6.85 0.33 15.56
CA ARG A 39 -5.45 0.21 15.96
C ARG A 39 -5.29 0.45 17.46
N THR A 40 -4.90 -0.57 18.22
CA THR A 40 -4.47 -0.42 19.62
C THR A 40 -2.95 -0.53 19.77
N ASN A 41 -2.40 0.01 20.87
CA ASN A 41 -0.96 0.24 21.01
C ASN A 41 -0.11 -1.01 21.37
N GLU A 42 -0.69 -2.21 21.40
CA GLU A 42 0.03 -3.43 21.84
C GLU A 42 0.00 -4.55 20.80
N GLU A 43 -1.07 -4.65 20.01
CA GLU A 43 -1.22 -5.73 19.02
C GLU A 43 -0.31 -5.56 17.80
N TRP A 44 0.16 -4.33 17.56
CA TRP A 44 1.08 -3.98 16.47
C TRP A 44 2.55 -3.89 16.93
N ASP A 45 2.86 -4.38 18.13
CA ASP A 45 4.25 -4.45 18.60
C ASP A 45 5.09 -5.35 17.69
N GLY A 46 6.24 -4.81 17.25
CA GLY A 46 7.12 -5.45 16.29
C GLY A 46 6.73 -5.26 14.82
N ALA A 47 5.62 -4.56 14.53
CA ALA A 47 5.33 -4.12 13.18
C ALA A 47 6.29 -3.00 12.73
N THR A 48 6.43 -2.86 11.41
CA THR A 48 7.25 -1.86 10.76
C THR A 48 6.39 -0.67 10.34
N THR A 49 6.72 0.52 10.81
CA THR A 49 6.05 1.75 10.36
C THR A 49 6.58 2.18 9.00
N LEU A 50 5.66 2.39 8.05
CA LEU A 50 5.92 3.01 6.77
C LEU A 50 5.74 4.52 6.90
N PHE A 51 6.72 5.28 6.42
CA PHE A 51 6.71 6.74 6.41
C PHE A 51 6.88 7.27 5.01
N GLY A 52 6.40 8.49 4.77
CA GLY A 52 6.69 9.21 3.55
C GLY A 52 5.76 8.87 2.40
N MET A 53 4.49 8.59 2.71
CA MET A 53 3.42 8.50 1.70
C MET A 53 3.40 9.79 0.88
N ARG A 54 3.37 9.66 -0.45
CA ARG A 54 3.47 10.76 -1.42
C ARG A 54 2.33 10.74 -2.39
N ASP A 55 1.92 11.91 -2.84
CA ASP A 55 0.99 12.05 -3.94
C ASP A 55 1.63 11.45 -5.21
N LEU A 56 0.96 10.47 -5.81
CA LEU A 56 1.46 9.67 -6.94
C LEU A 56 1.80 10.55 -8.16
N ARG A 57 1.08 11.65 -8.35
CA ARG A 57 1.23 12.52 -9.52
C ARG A 57 2.34 13.56 -9.34
N THR A 58 2.47 14.12 -8.14
CA THR A 58 3.36 15.25 -7.86
C THR A 58 4.64 14.84 -7.14
N GLY A 59 4.67 13.66 -6.52
CA GLY A 59 5.77 13.17 -5.68
C GLY A 59 5.90 13.89 -4.34
N GLN A 60 5.01 14.84 -4.04
CA GLN A 60 5.00 15.61 -2.80
C GLN A 60 4.53 14.74 -1.64
N LEU A 61 5.10 14.95 -0.46
CA LEU A 61 4.66 14.26 0.76
C LEU A 61 3.20 14.61 1.06
N CYS A 62 2.42 13.59 1.46
CA CYS A 62 1.09 13.78 2.01
C CYS A 62 1.16 14.64 3.28
N VAL A 63 0.26 15.60 3.46
CA VAL A 63 0.16 16.40 4.69
C VAL A 63 -1.32 16.55 5.07
N PRO A 64 -1.72 16.13 6.29
CA PRO A 64 -0.94 15.35 7.26
C PRO A 64 -0.57 13.94 6.75
N GLN A 65 0.55 13.39 7.24
CA GLN A 65 0.95 12.01 6.91
C GLN A 65 0.02 11.00 7.60
N PRO A 66 -0.42 9.94 6.90
CA PRO A 66 -1.04 8.80 7.56
C PRO A 66 0.00 8.01 8.37
N GLN A 67 -0.47 7.21 9.31
CA GLN A 67 0.36 6.21 9.98
C GLN A 67 0.04 4.86 9.38
N VAL A 68 1.01 4.22 8.73
CA VAL A 68 0.84 2.89 8.14
C VAL A 68 1.82 1.94 8.82
N LEU A 69 1.32 0.81 9.30
CA LEU A 69 2.09 -0.26 9.91
C LEU A 69 1.98 -1.49 9.03
N LEU A 70 3.10 -2.13 8.75
CA LEU A 70 3.18 -3.41 8.06
C LEU A 70 3.72 -4.44 9.05
N GLY A 71 3.07 -5.59 9.12
CA GLY A 71 3.43 -6.68 10.03
C GLY A 71 3.45 -8.03 9.33
N ARG A 72 4.04 -9.02 9.98
CA ARG A 72 3.88 -10.43 9.59
C ARG A 72 4.04 -11.34 10.79
N ASP A 73 3.44 -12.52 10.72
CA ASP A 73 3.79 -13.65 11.57
C ASP A 73 4.23 -14.85 10.69
N ALA A 74 4.04 -16.07 11.19
CA ALA A 74 4.34 -17.30 10.46
C ALA A 74 3.27 -17.67 9.41
N GLU A 75 2.11 -17.02 9.39
CA GLU A 75 0.95 -17.39 8.58
C GLU A 75 0.47 -16.30 7.62
N ALA A 76 0.64 -15.03 7.97
CA ALA A 76 0.07 -13.92 7.20
C ALA A 76 0.95 -12.66 7.20
N LEU A 77 0.65 -11.78 6.23
CA LEU A 77 0.98 -10.37 6.25
C LEU A 77 -0.17 -9.57 6.86
N TYR A 78 0.18 -8.50 7.55
CA TYR A 78 -0.75 -7.61 8.22
C TYR A 78 -0.49 -6.17 7.80
N LEU A 79 -1.55 -5.37 7.65
CA LEU A 79 -1.43 -3.94 7.46
C LEU A 79 -2.42 -3.21 8.36
N ALA A 80 -1.97 -2.16 9.05
CA ALA A 80 -2.83 -1.18 9.69
C ALA A 80 -2.58 0.19 9.08
N ALA A 81 -3.63 0.97 8.85
CA ALA A 81 -3.55 2.35 8.44
C ALA A 81 -4.45 3.21 9.32
N SER A 82 -3.90 4.31 9.85
CA SER A 82 -4.66 5.45 10.40
C SER A 82 -4.52 6.61 9.42
N LEU A 83 -5.64 6.97 8.81
CA LEU A 83 -5.74 7.89 7.68
C LEU A 83 -6.45 9.17 8.15
N PRO A 84 -5.80 10.34 7.99
CA PRO A 84 -6.42 11.60 8.39
C PRO A 84 -7.74 11.84 7.65
N LYS A 85 -8.82 11.98 8.42
CA LYS A 85 -10.15 12.29 7.90
C LYS A 85 -10.51 13.73 8.29
N PRO A 86 -10.90 14.61 7.35
CA PRO A 86 -11.34 15.95 7.71
C PRO A 86 -12.53 15.92 8.68
N VAL A 87 -12.46 16.72 9.75
CA VAL A 87 -13.55 16.90 10.71
C VAL A 87 -14.77 17.46 9.98
N GLY A 88 -15.95 16.89 10.22
CA GLY A 88 -17.21 17.30 9.59
C GLY A 88 -17.40 16.88 8.12
N ALA A 89 -16.46 16.14 7.53
CA ALA A 89 -16.62 15.55 6.20
C ALA A 89 -16.95 14.06 6.29
N ASP A 90 -17.84 13.59 5.42
CA ASP A 90 -18.09 12.16 5.23
C ASP A 90 -17.16 11.61 4.15
N LEU A 91 -16.59 10.42 4.39
CA LEU A 91 -15.82 9.74 3.37
C LEU A 91 -16.74 9.27 2.25
N LYS A 92 -16.26 9.35 1.01
CA LYS A 92 -16.96 8.78 -0.14
C LYS A 92 -16.86 7.26 -0.04
N ALA A 93 -18.00 6.60 0.06
CA ALA A 93 -18.12 5.15 0.16
C ALA A 93 -19.37 4.68 -0.60
N SER A 94 -19.44 5.03 -1.88
CA SER A 94 -20.60 4.83 -2.74
C SER A 94 -20.69 3.42 -3.32
N THR A 95 -19.58 2.71 -3.44
CA THR A 95 -19.53 1.33 -3.90
C THR A 95 -19.82 0.38 -2.74
N ALA A 96 -20.95 -0.31 -2.82
CA ALA A 96 -21.42 -1.24 -1.81
C ALA A 96 -21.23 -2.73 -2.19
N GLN A 97 -20.80 -2.99 -3.43
CA GLN A 97 -20.67 -4.33 -3.98
C GLN A 97 -19.22 -4.81 -3.90
N HIS A 98 -19.01 -6.00 -3.33
CA HIS A 98 -17.75 -6.72 -3.45
C HIS A 98 -17.35 -6.85 -4.93
N ASP A 99 -16.07 -6.70 -5.21
CA ASP A 99 -15.49 -6.62 -6.55
C ASP A 99 -15.97 -5.45 -7.45
N GLY A 100 -16.59 -4.43 -6.84
CA GLY A 100 -16.91 -3.17 -7.52
C GLY A 100 -15.70 -2.24 -7.71
N PRO A 101 -15.88 -1.07 -8.33
CA PRO A 101 -14.81 -0.09 -8.56
C PRO A 101 -14.44 0.67 -7.28
N LEU A 102 -13.83 -0.02 -6.31
CA LEU A 102 -13.53 0.54 -4.99
C LEU A 102 -12.53 1.69 -5.01
N TRP A 103 -11.65 1.75 -6.01
CA TRP A 103 -10.70 2.85 -6.25
C TRP A 103 -11.38 4.21 -6.54
N GLU A 104 -12.69 4.22 -6.81
CA GLU A 104 -13.46 5.46 -6.97
C GLU A 104 -13.96 6.04 -5.64
N ASP A 105 -13.85 5.30 -4.54
CA ASP A 105 -14.19 5.73 -3.18
C ASP A 105 -12.95 6.15 -2.39
N ASP A 106 -13.13 6.63 -1.15
CA ASP A 106 -12.02 6.67 -0.21
C ASP A 106 -11.62 5.21 0.11
N ALA A 107 -10.44 4.77 -0.32
CA ALA A 107 -9.99 3.37 -0.23
C ALA A 107 -8.50 3.24 0.15
N VAL A 108 -8.15 2.11 0.77
CA VAL A 108 -6.78 1.67 1.01
C VAL A 108 -6.49 0.48 0.12
N GLU A 109 -5.33 0.50 -0.51
CA GLU A 109 -4.85 -0.58 -1.36
C GLU A 109 -3.52 -1.12 -0.82
N VAL A 110 -3.31 -2.43 -0.95
CA VAL A 110 -1.99 -3.04 -0.76
C VAL A 110 -1.66 -3.92 -1.95
N PHE A 111 -0.47 -3.70 -2.50
CA PHE A 111 0.11 -4.49 -3.58
C PHE A 111 1.21 -5.38 -2.99
N ILE A 112 1.18 -6.67 -3.30
CA ILE A 112 2.13 -7.66 -2.77
C ILE A 112 2.68 -8.48 -3.93
N ALA A 113 4.00 -8.47 -4.09
CA ALA A 113 4.72 -9.28 -5.06
C ALA A 113 5.68 -10.24 -4.31
N PRO A 114 5.29 -11.51 -4.10
CA PRO A 114 6.11 -12.47 -3.35
C PRO A 114 7.48 -12.78 -3.97
N SER A 115 7.65 -12.49 -5.27
CA SER A 115 8.92 -12.66 -5.98
C SER A 115 9.13 -11.48 -6.94
N PRO A 116 9.71 -10.35 -6.47
CA PRO A 116 9.94 -9.17 -7.30
C PRO A 116 10.64 -9.52 -8.62
N GLY A 117 10.07 -9.06 -9.73
CA GLY A 117 10.64 -9.26 -11.07
C GLY A 117 10.06 -10.43 -11.87
N ASP A 118 9.26 -11.32 -11.25
CA ASP A 118 8.50 -12.35 -12.00
C ASP A 118 7.24 -11.79 -12.69
N GLY A 119 6.89 -10.53 -12.39
CA GLY A 119 5.72 -9.83 -12.94
C GLY A 119 4.40 -10.16 -12.24
N ARG A 120 4.39 -11.09 -11.27
CA ARG A 120 3.20 -11.46 -10.50
C ARG A 120 3.10 -10.59 -9.25
N TYR A 121 1.92 -10.03 -9.06
CA TYR A 121 1.55 -9.33 -7.84
C TYR A 121 0.08 -9.61 -7.53
N TYR A 122 -0.30 -9.33 -6.29
CA TYR A 122 -1.68 -9.36 -5.82
C TYR A 122 -2.03 -7.96 -5.33
N GLN A 123 -3.27 -7.56 -5.52
CA GLN A 123 -3.79 -6.28 -5.03
C GLN A 123 -5.01 -6.58 -4.17
N PHE A 124 -5.07 -5.95 -3.00
CA PHE A 124 -6.19 -6.03 -2.07
C PHE A 124 -6.63 -4.61 -1.74
N ILE A 125 -7.94 -4.35 -1.85
CA ILE A 125 -8.52 -3.02 -1.66
C ILE A 125 -9.64 -3.13 -0.63
N VAL A 126 -9.69 -2.17 0.29
CA VAL A 126 -10.85 -1.97 1.16
C VAL A 126 -11.25 -0.50 1.16
N ASN A 127 -12.53 -0.22 0.88
CA ASN A 127 -13.04 1.15 0.89
C ASN A 127 -13.53 1.57 2.28
N ALA A 128 -13.88 2.84 2.43
CA ALA A 128 -14.41 3.41 3.65
C ALA A 128 -15.77 2.83 4.08
N ALA A 129 -16.48 2.06 3.25
CA ALA A 129 -17.66 1.29 3.66
C ALA A 129 -17.27 -0.05 4.29
N GLY A 130 -16.06 -0.55 4.06
CA GLY A 130 -15.60 -1.88 4.45
C GLY A 130 -15.85 -2.95 3.39
N VAL A 131 -16.13 -2.53 2.15
CA VAL A 131 -16.24 -3.42 1.00
C VAL A 131 -14.84 -3.76 0.51
N THR A 132 -14.64 -5.00 0.09
CA THR A 132 -13.36 -5.56 -0.34
C THR A 132 -13.34 -5.84 -1.83
N TRP A 133 -12.14 -5.82 -2.40
CA TRP A 133 -11.85 -6.24 -3.77
C TRP A 133 -10.44 -6.83 -3.78
N GLU A 134 -10.21 -7.87 -4.58
CA GLU A 134 -8.88 -8.43 -4.76
C GLU A 134 -8.60 -8.88 -6.20
N SER A 135 -7.33 -9.01 -6.54
CA SER A 135 -6.91 -9.56 -7.83
C SER A 135 -5.53 -10.19 -7.79
N ALA A 136 -5.26 -11.03 -8.79
CA ALA A 136 -3.92 -11.47 -9.14
C ALA A 136 -3.48 -10.76 -10.43
N GLY A 137 -2.67 -9.71 -10.30
CA GLY A 137 -2.23 -8.89 -11.42
C GLY A 137 -3.40 -8.15 -12.08
N ARG A 138 -3.81 -8.62 -13.26
CA ARG A 138 -5.00 -8.09 -13.99
C ARG A 138 -6.19 -9.05 -13.94
N ASP A 139 -6.04 -10.20 -13.30
CA ASP A 139 -7.11 -11.16 -13.13
C ASP A 139 -7.97 -10.77 -11.93
N ALA A 140 -9.07 -10.06 -12.22
CA ALA A 140 -10.08 -9.68 -11.25
C ALA A 140 -11.08 -10.82 -10.93
N SER A 141 -10.86 -12.03 -11.46
CA SER A 141 -11.61 -13.23 -11.03
C SER A 141 -10.89 -14.01 -9.93
N PHE A 142 -9.68 -13.58 -9.58
CA PHE A 142 -8.97 -14.12 -8.43
C PHE A 142 -9.76 -13.82 -7.15
N ASP A 143 -10.10 -14.89 -6.44
CA ASP A 143 -10.79 -14.85 -5.16
C ASP A 143 -9.99 -15.74 -4.19
N ALA A 144 -9.65 -15.19 -3.04
CA ALA A 144 -8.87 -15.87 -2.02
C ALA A 144 -9.27 -15.38 -0.63
N PRO A 145 -9.17 -16.21 0.42
CA PRO A 145 -9.55 -15.79 1.76
C PRO A 145 -8.58 -14.73 2.31
N TRP A 146 -9.07 -13.55 2.64
CA TRP A 146 -8.35 -12.53 3.40
C TRP A 146 -9.36 -11.77 4.26
N GLU A 147 -8.86 -10.96 5.19
CA GLU A 147 -9.72 -10.21 6.10
C GLU A 147 -9.39 -8.73 6.07
N ALA A 148 -10.43 -7.89 6.09
CA ALA A 148 -10.31 -6.46 6.26
C ALA A 148 -11.37 -5.95 7.21
N LYS A 149 -11.00 -5.03 8.10
CA LYS A 149 -11.92 -4.25 8.91
C LYS A 149 -11.53 -2.78 8.88
N ARG A 150 -12.51 -1.93 9.12
CA ARG A 150 -12.34 -0.49 9.18
C ARG A 150 -13.16 0.12 10.30
N SER A 151 -12.71 1.24 10.82
CA SER A 151 -13.48 2.09 11.72
C SER A 151 -13.37 3.55 11.27
N VAL A 152 -14.49 4.26 11.27
CA VAL A 152 -14.54 5.68 10.91
C VAL A 152 -15.02 6.46 12.13
N THR A 153 -14.21 7.42 12.57
CA THR A 153 -14.52 8.30 13.69
C THR A 153 -14.47 9.76 13.24
N GLU A 154 -14.70 10.69 14.16
CA GLU A 154 -14.47 12.10 13.89
C GLU A 154 -12.96 12.36 13.82
N GLY A 155 -12.47 12.78 12.67
CA GLY A 155 -11.05 13.14 12.48
C GLY A 155 -10.14 11.99 12.02
N ASP A 156 -10.56 10.73 12.15
CA ASP A 156 -9.72 9.58 11.81
C ASP A 156 -10.49 8.44 11.13
N TRP A 157 -9.81 7.76 10.21
CA TRP A 157 -10.27 6.54 9.55
C TRP A 157 -9.19 5.48 9.68
N THR A 158 -9.54 4.36 10.31
CA THR A 158 -8.63 3.24 10.49
C THR A 158 -9.03 2.06 9.61
N VAL A 159 -8.02 1.34 9.14
CA VAL A 159 -8.15 0.11 8.35
C VAL A 159 -7.16 -0.91 8.87
N GLU A 160 -7.57 -2.16 8.98
CA GLU A 160 -6.73 -3.32 9.28
C GLU A 160 -6.97 -4.43 8.28
N LEU A 161 -5.89 -5.10 7.85
CA LEU A 161 -5.91 -6.20 6.88
C LEU A 161 -5.10 -7.38 7.41
N ARG A 162 -5.57 -8.60 7.08
CA ARG A 162 -4.82 -9.85 7.18
C ARG A 162 -4.84 -10.56 5.84
N VAL A 163 -3.67 -10.78 5.26
CA VAL A 163 -3.48 -11.53 4.00
C VAL A 163 -2.66 -12.79 4.30
N PRO A 164 -3.30 -13.97 4.38
CA PRO A 164 -2.59 -15.24 4.57
C PRO A 164 -1.60 -15.51 3.42
N PHE A 165 -0.42 -16.06 3.72
CA PHE A 165 0.53 -16.46 2.68
C PHE A 165 -0.07 -17.52 1.73
N ALA A 166 -0.92 -18.40 2.27
CA ALA A 166 -1.65 -19.39 1.50
C ALA A 166 -2.58 -18.77 0.44
N SER A 167 -3.17 -17.60 0.71
CA SER A 167 -4.01 -16.86 -0.23
C SER A 167 -3.23 -16.36 -1.43
N LEU A 168 -1.92 -16.10 -1.24
CA LEU A 168 -1.00 -15.74 -2.32
C LEU A 168 -0.41 -16.98 -3.01
N GLY A 169 -0.81 -18.19 -2.61
CA GLY A 169 -0.29 -19.46 -3.14
C GLY A 169 1.18 -19.72 -2.81
N VAL A 170 1.70 -19.19 -1.71
CA VAL A 170 3.11 -19.33 -1.32
C VAL A 170 3.27 -19.78 0.13
N ALA A 171 4.44 -20.35 0.42
CA ALA A 171 4.86 -20.60 1.79
C ALA A 171 5.28 -19.29 2.48
N PRO A 172 5.26 -19.25 3.83
CA PRO A 172 5.78 -18.11 4.58
C PRO A 172 7.22 -17.76 4.17
N PRO A 173 7.57 -16.47 4.05
CA PRO A 173 8.89 -16.05 3.62
C PRO A 173 9.95 -16.50 4.64
N LYS A 174 11.03 -17.09 4.12
CA LYS A 174 12.22 -17.39 4.91
C LYS A 174 12.94 -16.09 5.28
N GLU A 175 13.77 -16.16 6.32
CA GLU A 175 14.64 -15.05 6.67
C GLU A 175 15.51 -14.61 5.48
N GLY A 176 15.60 -13.30 5.25
CA GLY A 176 16.30 -12.72 4.11
C GLY A 176 15.54 -12.72 2.77
N ALA A 177 14.32 -13.27 2.70
CA ALA A 177 13.48 -13.15 1.51
C ALA A 177 13.11 -11.68 1.24
N VAL A 178 13.08 -11.29 -0.04
CA VAL A 178 12.72 -9.94 -0.48
C VAL A 178 11.42 -10.01 -1.27
N TRP A 179 10.39 -9.32 -0.77
CA TRP A 179 9.09 -9.19 -1.41
C TRP A 179 8.89 -7.75 -1.85
N GLY A 180 8.08 -7.54 -2.89
CA GLY A 180 7.65 -6.22 -3.32
C GLY A 180 6.37 -5.88 -2.58
N VAL A 181 6.32 -4.68 -2.00
CA VAL A 181 5.12 -4.16 -1.35
C VAL A 181 4.94 -2.71 -1.78
N ASN A 182 3.68 -2.33 -2.02
CA ASN A 182 3.28 -0.93 -2.11
C ASN A 182 1.95 -0.74 -1.39
N VAL A 183 1.73 0.43 -0.82
CA VAL A 183 0.49 0.80 -0.16
C VAL A 183 -0.09 2.03 -0.86
N GLY A 184 -1.34 1.92 -1.27
CA GLY A 184 -2.13 3.01 -1.86
C GLY A 184 -3.14 3.57 -0.87
N TRP A 185 -3.38 4.87 -0.94
CA TRP A 185 -4.55 5.52 -0.37
C TRP A 185 -5.22 6.34 -1.46
N ASP A 186 -6.33 5.81 -1.96
CA ASP A 186 -7.25 6.53 -2.84
C ASP A 186 -8.07 7.46 -1.98
N ARG A 187 -7.76 8.74 -2.03
CA ARG A 187 -8.50 9.76 -1.30
C ARG A 187 -9.44 10.45 -2.25
N GLN A 188 -10.71 10.50 -1.89
CA GLN A 188 -11.74 11.31 -2.55
C GLN A 188 -12.14 12.50 -1.66
N THR A 189 -12.02 12.35 -0.34
CA THR A 189 -12.41 13.34 0.67
C THR A 189 -11.19 13.96 1.35
N PRO A 190 -11.05 15.31 1.41
CA PRO A 190 -11.97 16.31 0.90
C PRO A 190 -11.76 16.61 -0.60
N SER A 191 -10.71 16.03 -1.19
CA SER A 191 -10.40 16.18 -2.61
C SER A 191 -9.67 14.94 -3.14
N PRO A 192 -9.88 14.62 -4.43
CA PRO A 192 -9.21 13.52 -5.11
C PRO A 192 -7.68 13.61 -5.06
N ALA A 193 -7.03 12.57 -4.58
CA ALA A 193 -5.60 12.34 -4.65
C ALA A 193 -5.33 10.83 -4.48
N ILE A 194 -4.24 10.35 -5.07
CA ILE A 194 -3.75 8.98 -4.80
C ILE A 194 -2.42 9.14 -4.09
N PHE A 195 -2.32 8.63 -2.87
CA PHE A 195 -1.06 8.58 -2.14
C PHE A 195 -0.47 7.18 -2.21
N THR A 196 0.84 7.09 -2.38
CA THR A 196 1.60 5.84 -2.46
C THR A 196 2.83 5.91 -1.56
N TRP A 197 3.29 4.75 -1.08
CA TRP A 197 4.57 4.63 -0.40
C TRP A 197 5.72 4.36 -1.38
#